data_AF-A0A496RXD1-F1
#
_entry.id   AF-A0A496RXD1-F1
#
_cell.length_a   1.000
_cell.length_b   1.000
_cell.length_c   1.000
_cell.angle_alpha   90.00
_cell.angle_beta   90.00
_cell.angle_gamma   90.00
#
_symmetry.space_group_name_H-M   'P 1'
#
loop_
_entity.id
_entity.type
_entity.pdbx_description
1 polymer ?
#
loop_
_entity_poly.entity_id
_entity_poly.type
_entity_poly.pdbx_seq_one_letter_code
_entity_poly.pdbx_strand_id
1 'polypeptide(L)'
;MPAGINLDLIFCKKFERKVNFDNTVKFQGYTIQIPPSQYRLSFARCVVEICLLGDDRVFILYQGNLIHSTKLSKNTKTYKLNKRINYFLNQREYQEILV
;
A
#
# COMPACT_ATOMS: atom_id res chain seq x y z
N MET A 1 24.01 -8.32 1.66
CA MET A 1 22.64 -8.51 1.13
C MET A 1 22.73 -9.50 -0.02
N PRO A 2 21.91 -10.56 -0.09
CA PRO A 2 21.91 -11.48 -1.23
C PRO A 2 21.57 -10.71 -2.51
N ALA A 3 22.33 -10.94 -3.58
CA ALA A 3 22.09 -10.28 -4.85
C ALA A 3 20.71 -10.70 -5.40
N GLY A 4 19.92 -9.72 -5.84
CA GLY A 4 18.60 -9.96 -6.44
C GLY A 4 17.39 -9.91 -5.50
N ILE A 5 17.59 -9.71 -4.20
CA ILE A 5 16.47 -9.52 -3.26
C ILE A 5 16.06 -8.05 -3.21
N ASN A 6 14.83 -7.75 -3.63
CA ASN A 6 14.26 -6.43 -3.44
C ASN A 6 13.70 -6.30 -2.01
N LEU A 7 14.45 -5.65 -1.13
CA LEU A 7 14.09 -5.44 0.26
C LEU A 7 12.80 -4.64 0.43
N ASP A 8 12.47 -3.76 -0.51
CA ASP A 8 11.24 -2.97 -0.48
C ASP A 8 9.99 -3.88 -0.57
N LEU A 9 10.09 -5.02 -1.28
CA LEU A 9 9.01 -6.02 -1.38
C LEU A 9 8.92 -6.93 -0.15
N ILE A 10 9.97 -6.96 0.69
CA ILE A 10 10.00 -7.73 1.94
C ILE A 10 9.51 -6.86 3.10
N PHE A 11 10.07 -5.66 3.24
CA PHE A 11 9.76 -4.74 4.34
C PHE A 11 8.62 -3.78 4.00
N CYS A 12 7.52 -4.35 3.50
CA CYS A 12 6.29 -3.62 3.22
C CYS A 12 5.08 -4.29 3.87
N LYS A 13 4.02 -3.51 4.06
CA LYS A 13 2.71 -4.03 4.46
C LYS A 13 1.96 -4.48 3.21
N LYS A 14 1.56 -5.74 3.17
CA LYS A 14 0.89 -6.36 2.01
C LYS A 14 -0.62 -6.41 2.21
N PHE A 15 -1.38 -6.10 1.16
CA PHE A 15 -2.83 -6.10 1.17
C PHE A 15 -3.39 -6.62 -0.14
N GLU A 16 -4.33 -7.56 -0.10
CA GLU A 16 -5.05 -7.97 -1.30
C GLU A 16 -6.21 -7.02 -1.60
N ARG A 17 -6.35 -6.66 -2.87
CA ARG A 17 -7.48 -5.86 -3.37
C ARG A 17 -7.94 -6.36 -4.72
N LYS A 18 -9.25 -6.32 -4.92
CA LYS A 18 -9.86 -6.57 -6.23
C LYS A 18 -9.91 -5.27 -7.01
N VAL A 19 -9.47 -5.32 -8.26
CA VAL A 19 -9.53 -4.20 -9.20
C VAL A 19 -10.97 -3.98 -9.66
N ASN A 20 -11.40 -2.72 -9.67
CA ASN A 20 -12.71 -2.31 -10.16
C ASN A 20 -12.82 -2.47 -11.68
N PHE A 21 -14.03 -2.30 -12.22
CA PHE A 21 -14.28 -2.45 -13.65
C PHE A 21 -13.60 -1.36 -14.51
N ASP A 22 -13.40 -0.17 -13.94
CA ASP A 22 -12.68 0.97 -14.54
C ASP A 22 -11.14 0.86 -14.44
N ASN A 23 -10.65 -0.33 -14.06
CA ASN A 23 -9.23 -0.62 -13.84
C ASN A 23 -8.58 0.17 -12.69
N THR A 24 -9.37 0.60 -11.70
CA THR A 24 -8.88 1.26 -10.50
C THR A 24 -8.83 0.34 -9.28
N VAL A 25 -8.00 0.69 -8.29
CA VAL A 25 -8.05 0.13 -6.94
C VAL A 25 -8.18 1.23 -5.91
N LYS A 26 -9.08 1.03 -4.94
CA LYS A 26 -9.22 1.94 -3.79
C LYS A 26 -8.32 1.48 -2.65
N PHE A 27 -7.41 2.36 -2.22
CA PHE A 27 -6.49 2.09 -1.12
C PHE A 27 -6.25 3.34 -0.28
N GLN A 28 -6.48 3.26 1.03
CA GLN A 28 -6.32 4.38 1.99
C GLN A 28 -7.01 5.70 1.57
N GLY A 29 -8.19 5.59 0.95
CA GLY A 29 -8.93 6.76 0.46
C GLY A 29 -8.41 7.33 -0.86
N TYR A 30 -7.41 6.71 -1.47
CA TYR A 30 -6.96 6.99 -2.84
C TYR A 30 -7.61 6.03 -3.83
N THR A 31 -7.92 6.54 -5.01
CA THR A 31 -8.25 5.72 -6.18
C THR A 31 -7.02 5.71 -7.08
N ILE A 32 -6.43 4.53 -7.26
CA ILE A 32 -5.21 4.34 -8.05
C ILE A 32 -5.60 3.69 -9.37
N GLN A 33 -5.33 4.35 -10.49
CA GLN A 33 -5.50 3.78 -11.82
C GLN A 33 -4.38 2.79 -12.09
N ILE A 34 -4.71 1.59 -12.53
CA ILE A 34 -3.72 0.62 -12.99
C ILE A 34 -3.63 0.78 -14.52
N PRO A 35 -2.47 1.17 -15.08
CA PRO A 35 -2.31 1.20 -16.53
C PRO A 35 -2.22 -0.22 -17.10
N PRO A 36 -2.49 -0.41 -18.40
CA PRO A 36 -2.12 -1.63 -19.11
C PRO A 36 -0.64 -1.95 -18.93
N SER A 37 -0.28 -3.22 -18.98
CA SER A 37 1.12 -3.66 -18.95
C SER A 37 1.35 -4.82 -19.90
N GLN A 38 2.58 -5.29 -20.00
CA GLN A 38 2.94 -6.48 -20.78
C GLN A 38 2.16 -7.76 -20.38
N TYR A 39 1.63 -7.81 -19.15
CA TYR A 39 0.90 -8.99 -18.67
C TYR A 39 -0.57 -8.98 -19.12
N ARG A 40 -1.21 -7.81 -19.15
CA ARG A 40 -2.64 -7.64 -19.48
C ARG A 40 -2.95 -6.23 -19.96
N LEU A 41 -3.85 -6.13 -20.94
CA LEU A 41 -4.41 -4.86 -21.38
C LEU A 41 -5.32 -4.22 -20.32
N SER A 42 -6.02 -5.05 -19.55
CA SER A 42 -6.87 -4.62 -18.42
C SER A 42 -6.72 -5.60 -17.26
N PHE A 43 -6.69 -5.05 -16.05
CA PHE A 43 -6.67 -5.79 -14.79
C PHE A 43 -8.04 -5.76 -14.10
N ALA A 44 -9.09 -5.28 -14.77
CA ALA A 44 -10.43 -5.23 -14.21
C ALA A 44 -10.84 -6.59 -13.62
N ARG A 45 -11.38 -6.57 -12.39
CA ARG A 45 -11.79 -7.74 -11.59
C ARG A 45 -10.66 -8.67 -11.13
N CYS A 46 -9.40 -8.43 -11.52
CA CYS A 46 -8.27 -9.19 -11.01
C CYS A 46 -8.05 -8.92 -9.53
N VAL A 47 -7.46 -9.87 -8.81
CA VAL A 47 -6.92 -9.65 -7.47
C VAL A 47 -5.46 -9.24 -7.62
N VAL A 48 -5.09 -8.15 -6.96
CA VAL A 48 -3.73 -7.61 -6.93
C VAL A 48 -3.26 -7.49 -5.49
N GLU A 49 -1.95 -7.60 -5.30
CA GLU A 49 -1.29 -7.36 -4.02
C GLU A 49 -0.77 -5.92 -4.00
N ILE A 50 -1.14 -5.17 -2.96
CA ILE A 50 -0.66 -3.82 -2.71
C ILE A 50 0.37 -3.90 -1.60
N CYS A 51 1.60 -3.51 -1.92
CA CYS A 51 2.71 -3.37 -0.99
C CYS A 51 2.87 -1.90 -0.62
N LEU A 52 2.57 -1.55 0.63
CA LEU A 52 2.81 -0.22 1.20
C LEU A 52 4.15 -0.21 1.93
N LEU A 53 5.05 0.64 1.47
CA LEU A 53 6.35 0.85 2.08
C LEU A 53 6.25 1.93 3.18
N GLY A 54 7.26 1.98 4.07
CA GLY A 54 7.29 2.93 5.19
C GLY A 54 7.37 4.40 4.79
N ASP A 55 7.74 4.70 3.55
CA ASP A 55 7.89 6.06 3.01
C ASP A 55 6.71 6.52 2.13
N ASP A 56 5.54 5.89 2.31
CA ASP A 56 4.29 6.13 1.59
C ASP A 56 4.33 5.72 0.09
N ARG A 57 5.38 5.02 -0.37
CA ARG A 57 5.38 4.37 -1.69
C ARG A 57 4.46 3.15 -1.67
N VAL A 58 3.79 2.93 -2.79
CA VAL A 58 2.89 1.83 -3.02
C VAL A 58 3.29 1.11 -4.29
N PHE A 59 3.55 -0.18 -4.16
CA PHE A 59 3.75 -1.10 -5.27
C PHE A 59 2.51 -1.96 -5.43
N ILE A 60 2.06 -2.13 -6.68
CA ILE A 60 0.93 -3.00 -7.03
C ILE A 60 1.49 -4.14 -7.84
N LEU A 61 1.25 -5.36 -7.34
CA LEU A 61 1.71 -6.59 -7.94
C LEU A 61 0.53 -7.41 -8.43
N TYR A 62 0.73 -8.06 -9.57
CA TYR A 62 -0.16 -9.07 -10.10
C TYR A 62 0.62 -10.37 -10.28
N GLN A 63 0.18 -11.43 -9.59
CA GLN A 63 0.84 -12.73 -9.61
C GLN A 63 2.35 -12.64 -9.29
N GLY A 64 2.71 -11.81 -8.30
CA GLY A 64 4.11 -11.59 -7.89
C GLY A 64 4.92 -10.65 -8.79
N ASN A 65 4.35 -10.16 -9.90
CA ASN A 65 5.02 -9.22 -10.79
C ASN A 65 4.60 -7.79 -10.50
N LEU A 66 5.56 -6.87 -10.41
CA LEU A 66 5.27 -5.43 -10.26
C LEU A 66 4.62 -4.89 -11.54
N ILE A 67 3.38 -4.42 -11.44
CA ILE A 67 2.64 -3.86 -12.58
C ILE A 67 2.47 -2.35 -12.51
N HIS A 68 2.50 -1.77 -11.30
CA HIS A 68 2.40 -0.34 -11.13
C HIS A 68 3.08 0.10 -9.82
N SER A 69 3.60 1.33 -9.80
CA SER A 69 4.12 1.95 -8.59
C SER A 69 3.67 3.39 -8.52
N THR A 70 3.33 3.85 -7.31
CA THR A 70 2.89 5.22 -7.06
C THR A 70 3.28 5.63 -5.65
N LYS A 71 3.17 6.92 -5.34
CA LYS A 71 3.38 7.45 -3.99
C LYS A 71 2.09 8.07 -3.49
N LEU A 72 1.67 7.69 -2.30
CA LEU A 72 0.49 8.29 -1.71
C LEU A 72 0.81 9.74 -1.33
N SER A 73 -0.10 10.65 -1.70
CA SER A 73 -0.03 12.02 -1.23
C SER A 73 -0.34 12.09 0.27
N LYS A 74 -0.10 13.24 0.90
CA LYS A 74 -0.42 13.50 2.31
C LYS A 74 -1.71 14.31 2.48
N ASN A 75 -2.47 14.54 1.41
CA ASN A 75 -3.63 15.45 1.45
C ASN A 75 -4.99 14.75 1.72
N THR A 76 -5.06 13.43 1.66
CA THR A 76 -6.36 12.74 1.80
C THR A 76 -6.88 12.76 3.25
N LYS A 77 -8.21 12.79 3.39
CA LYS A 77 -8.91 12.75 4.69
C LYS A 77 -8.43 11.59 5.56
N THR A 78 -8.27 10.41 4.97
CA THR A 78 -7.74 9.20 5.63
C THR A 78 -6.33 9.40 6.18
N TYR A 79 -5.45 10.06 5.41
CA TYR A 79 -4.10 10.39 5.89
C TYR A 79 -4.15 11.32 7.10
N LYS A 80 -4.94 12.41 7.02
CA LYS A 80 -5.10 13.38 8.12
C LYS A 80 -5.67 12.72 9.38
N LEU A 81 -6.66 11.83 9.21
CA LEU A 81 -7.26 11.06 10.29
C LEU A 81 -6.23 10.13 10.94
N ASN A 82 -5.51 9.32 10.16
CA ASN A 82 -4.47 8.43 10.67
C ASN A 82 -3.35 9.19 11.37
N LYS A 83 -2.94 10.35 10.84
CA LYS A 83 -1.96 11.23 11.50
C LYS A 83 -2.46 11.70 12.87
N ARG A 84 -3.74 12.07 12.97
CA ARG A 84 -4.35 12.50 14.24
C ARG A 84 -4.47 11.34 15.22
N ILE A 85 -4.85 10.14 14.76
CA ILE A 85 -4.85 8.92 15.58
C ILE A 85 -3.44 8.68 16.13
N ASN A 86 -2.43 8.59 15.25
CA ASN A 86 -1.04 8.36 15.65
C ASN A 86 -0.51 9.43 16.61
N TYR A 87 -0.89 10.70 16.42
CA TYR A 87 -0.56 11.77 17.38
C TYR A 87 -1.05 11.39 18.78
N PHE A 88 -2.30 10.97 18.94
CA PHE A 88 -2.83 10.53 20.24
C PHE A 88 -2.22 9.22 20.73
N LEU A 89 -1.93 8.26 19.84
CA LEU A 89 -1.27 7.00 20.22
C LEU A 89 0.12 7.24 20.82
N ASN A 90 0.87 8.19 20.27
CA ASN A 90 2.24 8.48 20.70
C ASN A 90 2.31 9.26 22.03
N GLN A 91 1.20 9.86 22.49
CA GLN A 91 1.13 10.49 23.81
C GLN A 91 0.80 9.50 24.93
N ARG A 92 0.68 8.20 24.61
CA ARG A 92 0.37 7.19 25.61
C ARG A 92 1.61 6.91 26.45
N GLU A 93 1.46 7.06 27.76
CA GLU A 93 2.40 6.48 28.72
C GLU A 93 1.99 5.04 28.98
N TYR A 94 2.93 4.12 28.75
CA TYR A 94 2.77 2.73 29.11
C TYR A 94 3.22 2.59 30.57
N GLN A 95 2.31 2.18 31.45
CA GLN A 95 2.66 1.80 32.81
C GLN A 95 3.43 0.47 32.75
N GLU A 96 4.65 0.45 33.26
CA GLU A 96 5.37 -0.80 33.49
C GLU A 96 4.64 -1.57 34.59
N ILE A 97 4.01 -2.67 34.22
CA ILE A 97 3.48 -3.61 35.20
C ILE A 97 4.70 -4.36 35.75
N LEU A 98 5.13 -3.99 36.96
CA LEU A 98 6.10 -4.77 37.73
C LEU A 98 5.48 -6.15 38.01
N VAL A 99 6.01 -7.17 37.35
CA VAL A 99 5.74 -8.60 37.62
C VAL A 99 6.77 -9.10 38.61
#